data_AF-A0A7J4B3I5-F1
#
_entry.id   AF-A0A7J4B3I5-F1
#
_cell.length_a   1.000
_cell.length_b   1.000
_cell.length_c   1.000
_cell.angle_alpha   90.00
_cell.angle_beta   90.00
_cell.angle_gamma   90.00
#
_symmetry.space_group_name_H-M   'P 1'
#
loop_
_entity.id
_entity.type
_entity.pdbx_description
1 polymer ?
#
loop_
_entity_poly.entity_id
_entity_poly.type
_entity_poly.pdbx_seq_one_letter_code
_entity_poly.pdbx_strand_id
1 'polypeptide(L)'
;MSGDNKSASKGAGSDDSKVLGAIAYFLGFFAILLYLIKKEDKFVKFHSIQSILLNVVWMVVFTVLMIGSMSLTVVTATMGGIGGLSMLCLPFAGLGVLVVVLFMMWKAFSGEMYKLPFIGDLADKYSS
;
A
#
# COMPACT_ATOMS: atom_id res chain seq x y z
N MET A 1 18.99 -39.86 1.81
CA MET A 1 18.14 -39.03 2.68
C MET A 1 19.06 -38.11 3.46
N SER A 2 19.23 -36.89 2.98
CA SER A 2 19.95 -35.82 3.71
C SER A 2 18.98 -34.65 3.78
N GLY A 3 18.04 -34.76 4.72
CA GLY A 3 17.41 -33.57 5.27
C GLY A 3 18.42 -32.97 6.22
N ASP A 4 18.82 -31.73 6.00
CA ASP A 4 19.33 -30.84 7.03
C ASP A 4 19.35 -29.39 6.53
N ASN A 5 18.79 -28.50 7.34
CA ASN A 5 18.95 -27.04 7.34
C ASN A 5 18.36 -26.17 6.21
N LYS A 6 17.02 -26.10 6.16
CA LYS A 6 16.32 -24.84 5.83
C LYS A 6 15.47 -24.33 7.00
N SER A 7 15.98 -24.49 8.22
CA SER A 7 15.44 -23.76 9.37
C SER A 7 16.25 -22.49 9.59
N ALA A 8 15.53 -21.40 9.82
CA ALA A 8 16.00 -20.17 10.45
C ALA A 8 16.81 -19.17 9.61
N SER A 9 16.12 -18.49 8.68
CA SER A 9 16.27 -17.04 8.54
C SER A 9 14.95 -16.39 8.95
N LYS A 10 14.62 -16.47 10.24
CA LYS A 10 13.53 -15.70 10.84
C LYS A 10 14.02 -14.26 11.01
N GLY A 11 13.39 -13.33 10.28
CA GLY A 11 13.54 -11.90 10.48
C GLY A 11 14.43 -11.24 9.42
N ALA A 12 13.78 -10.49 8.53
CA ALA A 12 14.35 -9.43 7.69
C ALA A 12 15.49 -9.76 6.69
N GLY A 13 16.14 -10.93 6.75
CA GLY A 13 17.37 -11.21 5.99
C GLY A 13 17.25 -12.11 4.76
N SER A 14 16.21 -12.94 4.64
CA SER A 14 16.09 -13.85 3.49
C SER A 14 15.52 -13.13 2.28
N ASP A 15 15.99 -13.49 1.08
CA ASP A 15 15.47 -12.94 -0.17
C ASP A 15 13.96 -13.20 -0.32
N ASP A 16 13.46 -14.30 0.22
CA ASP A 16 12.02 -14.58 0.33
C ASP A 16 11.28 -13.46 1.09
N SER A 17 11.86 -12.93 2.17
CA SER A 17 11.21 -11.90 2.99
C SER A 17 11.14 -10.56 2.26
N LYS A 18 12.16 -10.23 1.45
CA LYS A 18 12.18 -9.05 0.59
C LYS A 18 11.11 -9.14 -0.51
N VAL A 19 11.03 -10.31 -1.16
CA VAL A 19 10.02 -10.59 -2.19
C VAL A 19 8.62 -10.55 -1.61
N LEU A 20 8.38 -11.16 -0.44
CA LEU A 20 7.08 -11.14 0.23
C LEU A 20 6.69 -9.72 0.67
N GLY A 21 7.63 -8.93 1.19
CA GLY A 21 7.40 -7.52 1.52
C GLY A 21 7.00 -6.69 0.30
N ALA A 22 7.59 -6.95 -0.87
CA ALA A 22 7.23 -6.29 -2.13
C ALA A 22 5.85 -6.73 -2.64
N ILE A 23 5.55 -8.05 -2.60
CA ILE A 23 4.25 -8.60 -3.03
C ILE A 23 3.10 -8.06 -2.18
N ALA A 24 3.35 -7.73 -0.90
CA ALA A 24 2.35 -7.11 -0.04
C ALA A 24 1.78 -5.81 -0.64
N TYR A 25 2.55 -5.06 -1.44
CA TYR A 25 2.10 -3.82 -2.09
C TYR A 25 1.37 -4.05 -3.42
N PHE A 26 1.45 -5.24 -4.02
CA PHE A 26 0.90 -5.49 -5.36
C PHE A 26 -0.63 -5.62 -5.35
N LEU A 27 -1.19 -6.27 -4.34
CA LEU A 27 -2.64 -6.25 -4.06
C LEU A 27 -2.87 -6.11 -2.56
N GLY A 28 -3.76 -5.20 -2.16
CA GLY A 28 -4.15 -5.03 -0.75
C GLY A 28 -4.64 -6.33 -0.09
N PHE A 29 -5.17 -7.27 -0.87
CA PHE A 29 -5.52 -8.61 -0.40
C PHE A 29 -4.29 -9.44 0.03
N PHE A 30 -3.20 -9.40 -0.73
CA PHE A 30 -1.96 -10.09 -0.38
C PHE A 30 -1.32 -9.51 0.87
N ALA A 31 -1.46 -8.20 1.09
CA ALA A 31 -0.99 -7.56 2.33
C ALA A 31 -1.60 -8.21 3.58
N ILE A 32 -2.92 -8.43 3.57
CA ILE A 32 -3.66 -9.05 4.66
C ILE A 32 -3.26 -10.51 4.84
N LEU A 33 -3.19 -11.27 3.73
CA LEU A 33 -2.79 -12.67 3.75
C LEU A 33 -1.37 -12.85 4.33
N LEU A 34 -0.42 -12.02 3.89
CA LEU A 34 0.96 -12.05 4.37
C LEU A 34 1.07 -11.61 5.83
N TYR A 35 0.27 -10.63 6.27
CA TYR A 35 0.19 -10.26 7.68
C TYR A 35 -0.28 -11.43 8.57
N LEU A 36 -1.23 -12.24 8.08
CA LEU A 36 -1.76 -13.40 8.79
C LEU A 36 -0.81 -14.61 8.78
N ILE A 37 -0.10 -14.84 7.67
CA ILE A 37 0.81 -15.98 7.50
C ILE A 37 2.17 -15.72 8.14
N LYS A 38 2.76 -14.56 7.90
CA LYS A 38 4.15 -14.20 8.26
C LYS A 38 4.22 -13.39 9.57
N LYS A 39 3.48 -13.81 10.61
CA LYS A 39 3.41 -13.11 11.91
C LYS A 39 4.75 -12.99 12.64
N GLU A 40 5.65 -13.96 12.45
CA GLU A 40 6.95 -13.99 13.12
C GLU A 40 8.00 -13.10 12.43
N ASP A 41 7.71 -12.64 11.22
CA ASP A 41 8.64 -11.87 10.41
C ASP A 41 8.30 -10.37 10.47
N LYS A 42 9.01 -9.64 11.32
CA LYS A 42 8.79 -8.21 11.52
C LYS A 42 8.88 -7.42 10.21
N PHE A 43 9.72 -7.84 9.27
CA PHE A 43 9.88 -7.16 7.97
C PHE A 43 8.65 -7.29 7.08
N VAL A 44 8.16 -8.52 6.91
CA VAL A 44 6.94 -8.77 6.13
C VAL A 44 5.75 -8.14 6.82
N LYS A 45 5.67 -8.23 8.17
CA LYS A 45 4.61 -7.61 8.97
C LYS A 45 4.55 -6.09 8.78
N PHE A 46 5.68 -5.40 8.85
CA PHE A 46 5.78 -3.95 8.64
C PHE A 46 5.25 -3.54 7.25
N HIS A 47 5.76 -4.17 6.18
CA HIS A 47 5.35 -3.85 4.81
C HIS A 47 3.88 -4.25 4.53
N SER A 48 3.39 -5.34 5.13
CA SER A 48 1.99 -5.73 5.05
C SER A 48 1.07 -4.71 5.72
N ILE A 49 1.36 -4.26 6.94
CA ILE A 49 0.54 -3.24 7.61
C ILE A 49 0.59 -1.92 6.84
N GLN A 50 1.76 -1.53 6.35
CA GLN A 50 1.92 -0.30 5.57
C GLN A 50 1.12 -0.35 4.26
N SER A 51 1.10 -1.49 3.57
CA SER A 51 0.26 -1.70 2.39
C SER A 51 -1.25 -1.66 2.73
N ILE A 52 -1.68 -2.26 3.84
CA ILE A 52 -3.07 -2.19 4.30
C ILE A 52 -3.46 -0.73 4.57
N LEU A 53 -2.64 0.01 5.33
CA LEU A 53 -2.90 1.40 5.64
C LEU A 53 -2.92 2.27 4.38
N LEU A 54 -2.00 2.03 3.44
CA LEU A 54 -1.96 2.75 2.18
C LEU A 54 -3.25 2.51 1.35
N ASN A 55 -3.76 1.28 1.33
CA ASN A 55 -5.06 0.97 0.72
C ASN A 55 -6.23 1.66 1.43
N VAL A 56 -6.23 1.70 2.77
CA VAL A 56 -7.28 2.40 3.54
C VAL A 56 -7.24 3.90 3.28
N VAL A 57 -6.07 4.53 3.35
CA VAL A 57 -5.89 5.95 3.04
C VAL A 57 -6.34 6.25 1.60
N TRP A 58 -5.95 5.40 0.65
CA TRP A 58 -6.37 5.53 -0.74
C TRP A 58 -7.88 5.43 -0.89
N MET A 59 -8.53 4.49 -0.21
CA MET A 59 -9.99 4.34 -0.22
C MET A 59 -10.67 5.60 0.32
N VAL A 60 -10.19 6.17 1.42
CA VAL A 60 -10.72 7.42 2.00
C VAL A 60 -10.55 8.60 1.02
N VAL A 61 -9.35 8.78 0.47
CA VAL A 61 -9.08 9.83 -0.52
C VAL A 61 -9.97 9.67 -1.75
N PHE A 62 -10.10 8.44 -2.26
CA PHE A 62 -10.96 8.15 -3.41
C PHE A 62 -12.43 8.43 -3.12
N THR A 63 -12.95 8.05 -1.95
CA THR A 63 -14.33 8.36 -1.55
C THR A 63 -14.56 9.87 -1.43
N VAL A 64 -13.63 10.62 -0.83
CA VAL A 64 -13.73 12.08 -0.74
C VAL A 64 -13.70 12.73 -2.13
N LEU A 65 -12.80 12.30 -3.00
CA LEU A 65 -12.73 12.78 -4.38
C LEU A 65 -13.99 12.43 -5.19
N MET A 66 -14.57 11.24 -4.97
CA MET A 66 -15.81 10.82 -5.61
C MET A 66 -17.00 11.68 -5.13
N ILE A 67 -17.17 11.88 -3.83
CA ILE A 67 -18.26 12.71 -3.29
C ILE A 67 -18.10 14.18 -3.73
N GLY A 68 -16.87 14.71 -3.70
CA GLY A 68 -16.57 16.06 -4.15
C GLY A 68 -16.82 16.26 -5.64
N SER A 69 -16.41 15.29 -6.48
CA SER A 69 -16.68 15.35 -7.92
C SER A 69 -18.18 15.19 -8.23
N MET A 70 -18.91 14.30 -7.56
CA MET A 70 -20.36 14.19 -7.72
C MET A 70 -21.10 15.49 -7.34
N SER A 71 -20.71 16.12 -6.23
CA SER A 71 -21.30 17.39 -5.78
C SER A 71 -21.05 18.50 -6.80
N LEU A 72 -19.83 18.57 -7.34
CA LEU A 72 -19.46 19.55 -8.37
C LEU A 72 -20.15 19.28 -9.71
N THR A 73 -20.33 18.02 -10.11
CA THR A 73 -21.04 17.63 -11.34
C THR A 73 -22.52 18.00 -11.28
N VAL A 74 -23.21 17.82 -10.14
CA VAL A 74 -24.63 18.22 -10.01
C VAL A 74 -24.80 19.75 -10.11
N VAL A 75 -23.88 20.52 -9.53
CA VAL A 75 -23.90 22.00 -9.57
C VAL A 75 -23.50 22.53 -10.96
N THR A 76 -22.56 21.88 -11.65
CA THR A 76 -22.09 22.34 -12.97
C THR A 76 -22.91 21.81 -14.15
N ALA A 77 -23.66 20.70 -13.98
CA ALA A 77 -24.61 20.21 -14.98
C ALA A 77 -25.80 21.16 -15.18
N THR A 78 -26.16 21.93 -14.16
CA THR A 78 -27.20 22.96 -14.23
C THR A 78 -26.71 24.30 -14.83
N MET A 79 -25.39 24.51 -14.96
CA MET A 79 -24.78 25.77 -15.43
C MET A 79 -24.00 25.69 -16.76
N GLY A 80 -24.13 24.61 -17.55
CA GLY A 80 -23.61 24.59 -18.92
C GLY A 80 -22.23 23.93 -19.12
N GLY A 81 -21.98 22.78 -18.50
CA GLY A 81 -21.16 21.74 -19.16
C GLY A 81 -19.64 21.69 -18.86
N ILE A 82 -19.15 22.32 -17.79
CA ILE A 82 -17.73 22.21 -17.38
C ILE A 82 -17.48 21.06 -16.38
N GLY A 83 -18.54 20.41 -15.87
CA GLY A 83 -18.44 19.35 -14.85
C GLY A 83 -17.54 18.16 -15.19
N GLY A 84 -17.31 17.90 -16.49
CA GLY A 84 -16.42 16.84 -16.97
C GLY A 84 -14.93 17.07 -16.70
N LEU A 85 -14.49 18.32 -16.50
CA LEU A 85 -13.07 18.62 -16.27
C LEU A 85 -12.56 18.10 -14.91
N SER A 86 -13.47 18.02 -13.93
CA SER A 86 -13.23 17.43 -12.60
C SER A 86 -12.90 15.94 -12.66
N MET A 87 -13.49 15.21 -13.62
CA MET A 87 -13.19 13.79 -13.83
C MET A 87 -11.77 13.56 -14.38
N LEU A 88 -11.17 14.57 -15.00
CA LEU A 88 -9.81 14.49 -15.55
C LEU A 88 -8.74 14.46 -14.44
N CYS A 89 -9.05 14.91 -13.21
CA CYS A 89 -8.11 14.91 -12.08
C CYS A 89 -7.98 13.54 -11.39
N LEU A 90 -9.00 12.69 -11.49
CA LEU A 90 -9.00 11.33 -10.92
C LEU A 90 -7.83 10.44 -11.39
N PRO A 91 -7.49 10.35 -12.69
CA PRO A 91 -6.36 9.53 -13.13
C PRO A 91 -5.01 10.01 -12.59
N PHE A 92 -4.81 11.32 -12.38
CA PHE A 92 -3.56 11.86 -11.81
C PHE A 92 -3.38 11.46 -10.34
N ALA A 93 -4.46 11.44 -9.56
CA ALA A 93 -4.41 10.92 -8.20
C ALA A 93 -4.01 9.43 -8.17
N GLY A 94 -4.55 8.63 -9.10
CA GLY A 94 -4.21 7.22 -9.23
C GLY A 94 -2.75 7.01 -9.61
N LEU A 95 -2.22 7.85 -10.51
CA LEU A 95 -0.81 7.84 -10.90
C LEU A 95 0.12 8.13 -9.72
N GLY A 96 -0.24 9.10 -8.87
CA GLY A 96 0.53 9.45 -7.68
C GLY A 96 0.66 8.27 -6.72
N VAL A 97 -0.45 7.56 -6.45
CA VAL A 97 -0.42 6.36 -5.59
C VAL A 97 0.35 5.21 -6.22
N LEU A 98 0.25 5.03 -7.54
CA LEU A 98 1.03 4.02 -8.24
C LEU A 98 2.53 4.26 -8.07
N VAL A 99 3.00 5.51 -8.19
CA VAL A 99 4.40 5.88 -7.96
C VAL A 99 4.83 5.57 -6.52
N VAL A 100 4.00 5.91 -5.52
CA VAL A 100 4.30 5.60 -4.11
C VAL A 100 4.38 4.09 -3.88
N VAL A 101 3.46 3.31 -4.45
CA VAL A 101 3.43 1.85 -4.37
C VAL A 101 4.68 1.24 -4.99
N LEU A 102 5.08 1.67 -6.19
CA LEU A 102 6.30 1.19 -6.84
C LEU A 102 7.56 1.55 -6.05
N PHE A 103 7.62 2.78 -5.50
CA PHE A 103 8.73 3.21 -4.65
C PHE A 103 8.83 2.35 -3.39
N MET A 104 7.70 2.08 -2.73
CA MET A 104 7.63 1.20 -1.56
C MET A 104 8.06 -0.22 -1.88
N MET A 105 7.62 -0.75 -3.02
CA MET A 105 7.97 -2.08 -3.50
C MET A 105 9.48 -2.19 -3.74
N TRP A 106 10.09 -1.17 -4.33
CA TRP A 106 11.53 -1.16 -4.57
C TRP A 106 12.33 -1.09 -3.27
N LYS A 107 11.89 -0.30 -2.28
CA LYS A 107 12.52 -0.25 -0.95
C LYS A 107 12.38 -1.58 -0.20
N ALA A 108 11.21 -2.21 -0.27
CA ALA A 108 10.97 -3.54 0.27
C ALA A 108 11.87 -4.59 -0.39
N PHE A 109 12.03 -4.54 -1.72
CA PHE A 109 12.91 -5.43 -2.46
C PHE A 109 14.39 -5.22 -2.11
N SER A 110 14.77 -3.98 -1.79
CA SER A 110 16.12 -3.63 -1.32
C SER A 110 16.38 -4.05 0.13
N GLY A 111 15.36 -4.54 0.85
CA GLY A 111 15.46 -4.92 2.25
C GLY A 111 15.40 -3.73 3.22
N GLU A 112 14.96 -2.55 2.76
CA GLU A 112 14.87 -1.36 3.59
C GLU A 112 13.44 -1.15 4.09
N MET A 113 13.28 -1.03 5.41
CA MET A 113 12.00 -0.66 6.04
C MET A 113 11.79 0.85 5.96
N TYR A 114 11.35 1.33 4.79
CA TYR A 114 11.07 2.76 4.60
C TYR A 114 9.74 3.15 5.25
N LYS A 115 9.81 4.00 6.28
CA LYS A 115 8.63 4.54 6.96
C LYS A 115 8.14 5.77 6.22
N LEU A 116 6.94 5.69 5.64
CA LEU A 116 6.25 6.89 5.15
C LEU A 116 5.87 7.78 6.34
N PRO A 117 5.97 9.12 6.25
CA PRO A 117 5.47 9.99 7.31
C PRO A 117 3.96 9.74 7.54
N PHE A 118 3.53 9.77 8.80
CA PHE A 118 2.19 9.37 9.29
C PHE A 118 1.86 7.87 9.16
N ILE A 119 1.97 7.28 7.96
CA ILE A 119 1.56 5.88 7.70
C ILE A 119 2.58 4.87 8.25
N GLY A 120 3.87 5.17 8.08
CA GLY A 120 4.99 4.34 8.51
C GLY A 120 5.14 4.28 10.02
N ASP A 121 4.86 5.38 10.75
CA ASP A 121 4.88 5.38 12.22
C ASP A 121 3.73 4.54 12.81
N LEU A 122 2.56 4.59 12.17
CA LEU A 122 1.44 3.69 12.49
C LEU A 122 1.81 2.24 12.21
N ALA A 123 2.37 1.95 11.02
CA ALA A 123 2.81 0.61 10.66
C ALA A 123 3.86 0.07 11.64
N ASP A 124 4.82 0.90 12.05
CA ASP A 124 5.85 0.53 13.03
C ASP A 124 5.25 0.18 14.40
N LYS A 125 4.32 1.00 14.88
CA LYS A 125 3.61 0.78 16.15
C LYS A 125 2.81 -0.52 16.18
N TYR A 126 2.16 -0.91 15.09
CA TYR A 126 1.41 -2.17 15.01
C TYR A 126 2.29 -3.38 14.61
N SER A 127 3.48 -3.13 14.04
CA SER A 127 4.43 -4.17 13.65
C SER A 127 5.38 -4.59 14.77
N SER A 128 5.63 -3.71 15.75
CA SER A 128 6.43 -3.98 16.97
C SER A 128 5.88 -5.11 17.83
#